data_AF-A0A8B7DYD2-F1
#
_entry.id   AF-A0A8B7DYD2-F1
#
_cell.length_a   1.000
_cell.length_b   1.000
_cell.length_c   1.000
_cell.angle_alpha   90.00
_cell.angle_beta   90.00
_cell.angle_gamma   90.00
#
_symmetry.space_group_name_H-M   'P 1'
#
loop_
_entity.id
_entity.type
_entity.pdbx_description
1 polymer ?
#
loop_
_entity_poly.entity_id
_entity_poly.type
_entity_poly.pdbx_seq_one_letter_code
_entity_poly.pdbx_strand_id
1 'polypeptide(L)'
;MRVLIPKEETAIIDDPSLTHRPELKYKGLINENSQKKFRNYEDNLQTLNVMNTYQQMHANQTVAFGIEKRKKWLKFDHAEMTILEAVTLLDNLVDSSDPDIDLPNSMHAFQTAEKIREVHPDK
;
A
#
# COMPACT_ATOMS: atom_id res chain seq x y z
N MET A 1 38.20 -6.06 -34.31
CA MET A 1 36.83 -6.59 -34.27
C MET A 1 36.18 -6.07 -32.99
N ARG A 2 35.40 -4.98 -33.05
CA ARG A 2 34.66 -4.47 -31.88
C ARG A 2 33.30 -5.16 -31.88
N VAL A 3 33.06 -6.01 -30.90
CA VAL A 3 31.76 -6.64 -30.68
C VAL A 3 30.85 -5.54 -30.14
N LEU A 4 29.86 -5.14 -30.93
CA LEU A 4 28.81 -4.23 -30.51
C LEU A 4 27.83 -5.03 -29.65
N ILE A 5 27.85 -4.79 -28.34
CA ILE A 5 26.84 -5.29 -27.42
C ILE A 5 25.56 -4.50 -27.70
N PRO A 6 24.42 -5.15 -27.99
CA PRO A 6 23.16 -4.43 -28.19
C PRO A 6 22.79 -3.70 -26.89
N LYS A 7 22.40 -2.43 -26.99
CA LYS A 7 21.73 -1.71 -25.89
C LYS A 7 20.48 -2.52 -25.54
N GLU A 8 20.38 -2.94 -24.27
CA GLU A 8 19.16 -3.55 -23.74
C GLU A 8 17.99 -2.61 -24.03
N GLU A 9 17.05 -3.10 -24.82
CA GLU A 9 15.76 -2.46 -25.04
C GLU A 9 15.03 -2.55 -23.70
N THR A 10 15.01 -1.45 -22.96
CA THR A 10 14.24 -1.36 -21.72
C THR A 10 12.78 -1.48 -22.12
N ALA A 11 12.22 -2.68 -21.93
CA ALA A 11 10.78 -2.86 -22.04
C ALA A 11 10.14 -1.88 -21.07
N ILE A 12 9.47 -0.85 -21.60
CA ILE A 12 8.61 0.02 -20.83
C ILE A 12 7.44 -0.87 -20.42
N ILE A 13 7.58 -1.54 -19.27
CA ILE A 13 6.46 -2.17 -18.60
C ILE A 13 5.66 -0.99 -18.04
N ASP A 14 4.64 -0.57 -18.78
CA ASP A 14 3.64 0.36 -18.25
C ASP A 14 3.09 -0.27 -16.96
N ASP A 15 3.38 0.36 -15.83
CA ASP A 15 2.84 -0.06 -14.54
C ASP A 15 1.31 0.04 -14.62
N PRO A 16 0.57 -1.08 -14.61
CA PRO A 16 -0.89 -1.06 -14.73
C PRO A 16 -1.56 -0.28 -13.59
N SER A 17 -0.85 -0.05 -12.48
CA SER A 17 -1.30 0.80 -11.38
C SER A 17 -1.51 2.25 -11.83
N LEU A 18 -0.67 2.79 -12.72
CA LEU A 18 -0.73 4.18 -13.19
C LEU A 18 -2.07 4.49 -13.88
N THR A 19 -2.62 3.51 -14.60
CA THR A 19 -3.91 3.64 -15.31
C THR A 19 -5.10 3.70 -14.36
N HIS A 20 -4.99 3.11 -13.16
CA HIS A 20 -6.11 2.96 -12.22
C HIS A 20 -5.98 3.84 -10.98
N ARG A 21 -4.99 4.73 -10.93
CA ARG A 21 -4.74 5.66 -9.82
C ARG A 21 -5.93 6.61 -9.63
N PRO A 22 -6.73 6.47 -8.56
CA PRO A 22 -7.93 7.27 -8.34
C PRO A 22 -7.62 8.76 -8.15
N GLU A 23 -6.40 9.11 -7.73
CA GLU A 23 -5.95 10.48 -7.51
C GLU A 23 -6.07 11.39 -8.76
N LEU A 24 -5.95 10.83 -9.97
CA LEU A 24 -6.10 11.60 -11.21
C LEU A 24 -7.51 12.16 -11.37
N LYS A 25 -8.54 11.43 -10.88
CA LYS A 25 -9.93 11.87 -10.90
C LYS A 25 -10.18 13.06 -9.97
N TYR A 26 -9.36 13.21 -8.92
CA TYR A 26 -9.54 14.22 -7.88
C TYR A 26 -8.48 15.32 -7.92
N LYS A 27 -7.60 15.35 -8.94
CA LYS A 27 -6.45 16.27 -9.06
C LYS A 27 -6.77 17.78 -8.98
N GLY A 28 -8.05 18.18 -9.10
CA GLY A 28 -8.52 19.56 -8.94
C GLY A 28 -9.26 19.88 -7.63
N LEU A 29 -9.43 18.91 -6.74
CA LEU A 29 -10.15 19.06 -5.45
C LEU A 29 -9.20 19.11 -4.24
N ILE A 30 -7.92 18.85 -4.47
CA ILE A 30 -6.90 18.72 -3.43
C ILE A 30 -5.94 19.90 -3.56
N ASN A 31 -5.60 20.52 -2.43
CA ASN A 31 -4.60 21.58 -2.39
C ASN A 31 -3.24 21.00 -2.84
N GLU A 32 -2.64 21.54 -3.90
CA GLU A 32 -1.40 21.03 -4.50
C GLU A 32 -0.26 20.90 -3.47
N ASN A 33 -0.21 21.77 -2.44
CA ASN A 33 0.78 21.69 -1.37
C ASN A 33 0.50 20.56 -0.37
N SER A 34 -0.75 20.14 -0.20
CA SER A 34 -1.10 18.94 0.58
C SER A 34 -0.80 17.66 -0.21
N GLN A 35 -1.02 17.69 -1.51
CA GLN A 35 -0.75 16.56 -2.41
C GLN A 35 0.74 16.24 -2.53
N LYS A 36 1.62 17.24 -2.41
CA LYS A 36 3.08 17.02 -2.36
C LYS A 36 3.58 16.42 -1.03
N LYS A 37 2.79 16.48 0.04
CA LYS A 37 3.18 15.97 1.37
C LYS A 37 2.66 14.57 1.66
N PHE A 38 1.50 14.21 1.13
CA PHE A 38 0.91 12.88 1.28
C PHE A 38 1.29 11.98 0.11
N ARG A 39 1.56 10.71 0.40
CA ARG A 39 1.96 9.67 -0.57
C ARG A 39 3.17 10.09 -1.42
N ASN A 40 4.17 10.71 -0.79
CA ASN A 40 5.43 11.05 -1.45
C ASN A 40 6.32 9.79 -1.51
N TYR A 41 6.65 9.30 -2.70
CA TYR A 41 7.51 8.12 -2.90
C TYR A 41 8.94 8.46 -3.36
N GLU A 42 9.26 9.75 -3.52
CA GLU A 42 10.55 10.19 -4.08
C GLU A 42 11.59 10.44 -3.00
N ASP A 43 11.25 11.19 -1.94
CA ASP A 43 12.23 11.64 -0.95
C ASP A 43 11.61 11.76 0.45
N ASN A 44 11.63 10.65 1.20
CA ASN A 44 11.16 10.57 2.58
C ASN A 44 11.97 9.52 3.38
N LEU A 45 11.83 9.52 4.72
CA LEU A 45 12.58 8.61 5.62
C LEU A 45 12.23 7.11 5.43
N GLN A 46 11.02 6.82 4.97
CA GLN A 46 10.45 5.48 4.78
C GLN A 46 10.60 4.98 3.32
N THR A 47 11.08 5.81 2.38
CA THR A 47 11.08 5.53 0.93
C THR A 47 11.76 4.21 0.60
N LEU A 48 12.87 3.88 1.28
CA LEU A 48 13.58 2.63 1.04
C LEU A 48 12.76 1.40 1.46
N ASN A 49 12.08 1.45 2.60
CA ASN A 49 11.24 0.34 3.08
C ASN A 49 10.03 0.13 2.18
N VAL A 50 9.39 1.23 1.79
CA VAL A 50 8.25 1.23 0.86
C VAL A 50 8.68 0.67 -0.50
N MET A 51 9.79 1.16 -1.06
CA MET A 51 10.34 0.68 -2.32
C MET A 51 10.67 -0.82 -2.27
N ASN A 52 11.35 -1.27 -1.22
CA ASN A 52 11.68 -2.69 -1.04
C ASN A 52 10.41 -3.55 -0.94
N THR A 53 9.39 -3.08 -0.20
CA THR A 53 8.10 -3.77 -0.07
C THR A 53 7.45 -3.94 -1.44
N TYR A 54 7.33 -2.86 -2.21
CA TYR A 54 6.75 -2.90 -3.56
C TYR A 54 7.57 -3.72 -4.53
N GLN A 55 8.90 -3.65 -4.49
CA GLN A 55 9.77 -4.46 -5.33
C GLN A 55 9.57 -5.96 -5.08
N GLN A 56 9.54 -6.37 -3.80
CA GLN A 56 9.27 -7.76 -3.45
C GLN A 56 7.84 -8.18 -3.81
N MET A 57 6.87 -7.30 -3.63
CA MET A 57 5.49 -7.56 -4.01
C MET A 57 5.38 -7.80 -5.53
N HIS A 58 5.92 -6.89 -6.34
CA HIS A 58 5.86 -7.00 -7.80
C HIS A 58 6.61 -8.22 -8.34
N ALA A 59 7.72 -8.63 -7.69
CA ALA A 59 8.46 -9.82 -8.10
C ALA A 59 7.72 -11.13 -7.79
N ASN A 60 6.93 -11.18 -6.70
CA ASN A 60 6.42 -12.44 -6.15
C ASN A 60 4.89 -12.63 -6.29
N GLN A 61 4.11 -11.57 -6.54
CA GLN A 61 2.66 -11.65 -6.70
C GLN A 61 2.27 -12.25 -8.06
N THR A 62 2.17 -13.58 -8.11
CA THR A 62 1.74 -14.33 -9.30
C THR A 62 0.31 -14.85 -9.17
N VAL A 63 -0.32 -15.25 -10.28
CA VAL A 63 -1.65 -15.90 -10.26
C VAL A 63 -1.63 -17.16 -9.38
N ALA A 64 -0.57 -17.96 -9.48
CA ALA A 64 -0.38 -19.16 -8.66
C ALA A 64 -0.33 -18.82 -7.17
N PHE A 65 0.47 -17.80 -6.79
CA PHE A 65 0.54 -17.30 -5.42
C PHE A 65 -0.83 -16.83 -4.91
N GLY A 66 -1.58 -16.05 -5.71
CA GLY A 66 -2.91 -15.58 -5.34
C GLY A 66 -3.92 -16.71 -5.10
N ILE A 67 -3.89 -17.76 -5.94
CA ILE A 67 -4.73 -18.96 -5.75
C ILE A 67 -4.36 -19.69 -4.45
N GLU A 68 -3.05 -19.87 -4.19
CA GLU A 68 -2.55 -20.50 -2.98
C GLU A 68 -2.99 -19.74 -1.71
N LYS A 69 -2.80 -18.41 -1.66
CA LYS A 69 -3.17 -17.60 -0.49
C LYS A 69 -4.67 -17.61 -0.22
N ARG A 70 -5.51 -17.58 -1.26
CA ARG A 70 -6.96 -17.74 -1.07
C ARG A 70 -7.31 -19.10 -0.48
N LYS A 71 -6.73 -20.19 -0.98
CA LYS A 71 -6.94 -21.54 -0.43
C LYS A 71 -6.48 -21.65 1.03
N LYS A 72 -5.43 -20.93 1.40
CA LYS A 72 -4.93 -20.89 2.79
C LYS A 72 -5.88 -20.10 3.70
N TRP A 73 -6.11 -18.82 3.42
CA TRP A 73 -6.70 -17.89 4.38
C TRP A 73 -8.23 -17.90 4.43
N LEU A 74 -8.92 -18.32 3.36
CA LEU A 74 -10.39 -18.33 3.31
C LEU A 74 -11.04 -19.51 4.08
N LYS A 75 -10.25 -20.27 4.83
CA LYS A 75 -10.75 -21.29 5.75
C LYS A 75 -11.15 -20.73 7.11
N PHE A 76 -10.66 -19.53 7.46
CA PHE A 76 -10.94 -18.85 8.73
C PHE A 76 -10.65 -19.70 9.98
N ASP A 77 -9.67 -20.60 9.89
CA ASP A 77 -9.25 -21.55 10.93
C ASP A 77 -7.92 -21.14 11.60
N HIS A 78 -7.50 -19.88 11.46
CA HIS A 78 -6.19 -19.40 11.90
C HIS A 78 -6.21 -18.77 13.30
N ALA A 79 -7.36 -18.22 13.71
CA ALA A 79 -7.58 -17.62 15.01
C ALA A 79 -9.07 -17.37 15.24
N GLU A 80 -9.48 -17.35 16.51
CA GLU A 80 -10.79 -16.91 16.96
C GLU A 80 -10.58 -15.73 17.91
N MET A 81 -11.15 -14.57 17.57
CA MET A 81 -10.97 -13.33 18.34
C MET A 81 -12.13 -12.37 18.08
N THR A 82 -12.39 -11.50 19.05
CA THR A 82 -13.26 -10.34 18.91
C THR A 82 -12.62 -9.27 18.02
N ILE A 83 -13.43 -8.32 17.53
CA ILE A 83 -12.92 -7.21 16.71
C ILE A 83 -11.89 -6.38 17.47
N LEU A 84 -12.11 -6.12 18.77
CA LEU A 84 -11.18 -5.30 19.54
C LEU A 84 -9.86 -6.02 19.77
N GLU A 85 -9.87 -7.33 20.01
CA GLU A 85 -8.65 -8.14 20.09
C GLU A 85 -7.87 -8.09 18.77
N ALA A 86 -8.56 -8.18 17.63
CA ALA A 86 -7.94 -8.04 16.32
C ALA A 86 -7.29 -6.65 16.14
N VAL A 87 -7.96 -5.58 16.58
CA VAL A 87 -7.41 -4.21 16.53
C VAL A 87 -6.20 -4.08 17.45
N THR A 88 -6.23 -4.63 18.66
CA THR A 88 -5.10 -4.64 19.60
C THR A 88 -3.91 -5.42 19.06
N LEU A 89 -4.12 -6.50 18.30
CA LEU A 89 -3.01 -7.19 17.63
C LEU A 89 -2.25 -6.28 16.65
N LEU A 90 -2.93 -5.29 16.06
CA LEU A 90 -2.31 -4.28 15.18
C LEU A 90 -1.46 -3.25 15.93
N ASP A 91 -1.44 -3.25 17.27
CA ASP A 91 -0.51 -2.44 18.06
C ASP A 91 0.96 -2.83 17.78
N ASN A 92 1.18 -4.07 17.35
CA ASN A 92 2.51 -4.61 17.04
C ASN A 92 2.85 -4.56 15.56
N LEU A 93 2.03 -3.91 14.72
CA LEU A 93 2.21 -3.85 13.28
C LEU A 93 2.37 -2.40 12.81
N VAL A 94 3.49 -2.11 12.17
CA VAL A 94 3.70 -0.91 11.36
C VAL A 94 3.66 -1.31 9.89
N ASP A 95 2.92 -0.56 9.07
CA ASP A 95 2.80 -0.84 7.64
C ASP A 95 4.03 -0.35 6.87
N SER A 96 4.85 -1.28 6.36
CA SER A 96 6.05 -0.95 5.59
C SER A 96 5.78 -0.44 4.17
N SER A 97 4.53 -0.48 3.71
CA SER A 97 4.11 0.02 2.41
C SER A 97 3.58 1.46 2.46
N ASP A 98 3.25 1.96 3.65
CA ASP A 98 2.77 3.33 3.81
C ASP A 98 3.96 4.31 3.87
N PRO A 99 4.03 5.33 3.00
CA PRO A 99 5.06 6.37 3.05
C PRO A 99 4.78 7.51 4.05
N ASP A 100 3.57 7.57 4.62
CA ASP A 100 3.09 8.73 5.38
C ASP A 100 3.19 8.55 6.90
N ILE A 101 3.14 7.31 7.42
CA ILE A 101 3.02 7.03 8.85
C ILE A 101 3.91 5.87 9.31
N ASP A 102 4.56 6.05 10.46
CA ASP A 102 5.37 5.03 11.16
C ASP A 102 4.75 4.68 12.53
N LEU A 103 3.42 4.74 12.61
CA LEU A 103 2.67 4.47 13.83
C LEU A 103 2.07 3.06 13.77
N PRO A 104 1.77 2.44 14.93
CA PRO A 104 1.00 1.20 14.96
C PRO A 104 -0.31 1.33 14.17
N ASN A 105 -0.61 0.33 13.35
CA ASN A 105 -1.76 0.37 12.45
C ASN A 105 -3.11 0.39 13.19
N SER A 106 -3.14 -0.03 14.46
CA SER A 106 -4.28 0.15 15.36
C SER A 106 -4.68 1.63 15.52
N MET A 107 -3.69 2.54 15.62
CA MET A 107 -3.94 3.98 15.73
C MET A 107 -4.58 4.52 14.45
N HIS A 108 -4.12 4.04 13.29
CA HIS A 108 -4.70 4.41 12.00
C HIS A 108 -6.16 3.96 11.87
N ALA A 109 -6.51 2.79 12.40
CA ALA A 109 -7.89 2.29 12.42
C ALA A 109 -8.82 3.25 13.17
N PHE A 110 -8.43 3.73 14.36
CA PHE A 110 -9.22 4.70 15.12
C PHE A 110 -9.28 6.09 14.47
N GLN A 111 -8.17 6.59 13.93
CA GLN A 111 -8.14 7.86 13.21
C GLN A 111 -9.15 7.87 12.04
N THR A 112 -9.18 6.78 11.27
CA THR A 112 -10.11 6.61 10.16
C THR A 112 -11.55 6.55 10.65
N ALA A 113 -11.83 5.74 11.67
CA ALA A 113 -13.17 5.61 12.25
C ALA A 113 -13.71 6.95 12.78
N GLU A 114 -12.89 7.70 13.53
CA GLU A 114 -13.30 8.98 14.11
C GLU A 114 -13.55 10.05 13.04
N LYS A 115 -12.75 10.08 11.97
CA LYS A 115 -13.00 11.02 10.87
C LYS A 115 -14.27 10.68 10.11
N ILE A 116 -14.55 9.40 9.88
CA ILE A 116 -15.81 8.96 9.26
C ILE A 116 -16.99 9.35 10.17
N ARG A 117 -16.90 9.11 11.48
CA ARG A 117 -17.93 9.47 12.46
C ARG A 117 -18.22 10.97 12.48
N GLU A 118 -17.19 11.80 12.34
CA GLU A 118 -17.34 13.27 12.27
C GLU A 118 -18.06 13.72 10.99
N VAL A 119 -17.72 13.13 9.84
CA VAL A 119 -18.26 13.53 8.52
C VAL A 119 -19.63 12.91 8.24
N HIS A 120 -19.91 11.74 8.80
CA HIS A 120 -21.13 10.97 8.60
C HIS A 120 -21.76 10.57 9.95
N PRO A 121 -22.20 11.54 10.79
CA PRO A 121 -22.74 11.27 12.13
C PRO A 121 -24.12 10.61 12.11
N ASP A 122 -24.81 10.63 10.97
CA ASP A 122 -26.15 10.09 10.74
C ASP A 122 -26.16 8.67 10.13
N LYS A 123 -24.98 8.08 9.94
CA LYS A 123 -24.80 6.73 9.40
C LYS A 123 -24.58 5.67 10.47
#